data_AF-A0A6S7JVR6-F1
#
_entry.id   AF-A0A6S7JVR6-F1
#
_cell.length_a   1.000
_cell.length_b   1.000
_cell.length_c   1.000
_cell.angle_alpha   90.00
_cell.angle_beta   90.00
_cell.angle_gamma   90.00
#
_symmetry.space_group_name_H-M   'P 1'
#
loop_
_entity.id
_entity.type
_entity.pdbx_description
1 polymer ?
#
loop_
_entity_poly.entity_id
_entity_poly.type
_entity_poly.pdbx_seq_one_letter_code
_entity_poly.pdbx_strand_id
1 'polypeptide(L)'
;MLQAIGAAHAPLAMQFPQRSLHQQEPEPDYTLKIANFTRMLAQAKSDNDHGRIESEPFFTSHGYKMKLWVCLNLASSGYAGYMGVNVILMKSDRDGTLPWPFTKRCIFVLVDQQDILSQRQNVEKVLTPRGEEEFKRPKQHENRNRETLKFAKHSTLRTRQYIKDHTVYIKILCENDMKQVQVKCENDLKQVQVKHDEDVKLLGQKMEVLQAIGAAHAPLATQFPQRPKHQQEPEPDYTLKIANFTRKLAQAKSDNDDGEIESESFFTSHGYKMKLSVNLNEASSGYAGHMGVYLILMKSDRDGSLPWPFTKRYTFVLVDQQDDLSRRQNIEKALTPNGQEEFKRPRQRENE
;
A
#
# COMPACT_ATOMS: atom_id res chain seq x y z
N MET A 1 2.14 -67.82 -10.29
CA MET A 1 0.68 -67.67 -10.11
C MET A 1 0.51 -66.80 -8.86
N LEU A 2 0.45 -65.47 -9.02
CA LEU A 2 -0.76 -64.62 -8.91
C LEU A 2 -1.22 -64.51 -7.43
N GLN A 3 -1.45 -63.35 -6.81
CA GLN A 3 -1.68 -61.99 -7.34
C GLN A 3 -1.60 -60.92 -6.22
N ALA A 4 -1.27 -59.69 -6.62
CA ALA A 4 -1.29 -58.46 -5.83
C ALA A 4 -2.61 -57.69 -5.99
N ILE A 5 -3.01 -56.91 -4.99
CA ILE A 5 -3.78 -55.64 -5.08
C ILE A 5 -3.37 -54.83 -3.81
N GLY A 6 -2.86 -53.60 -3.81
CA GLY A 6 -2.84 -52.53 -4.81
C GLY A 6 -3.75 -51.39 -4.35
N ALA A 7 -3.22 -50.39 -3.61
CA ALA A 7 -3.66 -48.99 -3.68
C ALA A 7 -2.81 -48.12 -2.73
N ALA A 8 -1.91 -47.34 -3.33
CA ALA A 8 -1.28 -46.20 -2.68
C ALA A 8 -2.34 -45.12 -2.42
N HIS A 9 -2.56 -44.74 -1.16
CA HIS A 9 -3.26 -43.51 -0.85
C HIS A 9 -2.30 -42.33 -1.06
N ALA A 10 -2.50 -41.63 -2.18
CA ALA A 10 -1.96 -40.29 -2.38
C ALA A 10 -2.48 -39.36 -1.28
N PRO A 11 -1.67 -38.40 -0.78
CA PRO A 11 -2.18 -37.37 0.11
C PRO A 11 -3.23 -36.54 -0.63
N LEU A 12 -4.43 -36.41 -0.04
CA LEU A 12 -5.43 -35.46 -0.48
C LEU A 12 -4.82 -34.05 -0.42
N ALA A 13 -4.55 -33.46 -1.58
CA ALA A 13 -4.39 -32.03 -1.70
C ALA A 13 -5.75 -31.39 -1.34
N MET A 14 -5.85 -30.81 -0.15
CA MET A 14 -6.92 -29.84 0.12
C MET A 14 -6.71 -28.67 -0.84
N GLN A 15 -7.47 -28.67 -1.94
CA GLN A 15 -7.67 -27.49 -2.75
C GLN A 15 -8.41 -26.48 -1.86
N PHE A 16 -7.64 -25.59 -1.24
CA PHE A 16 -8.19 -24.32 -0.81
C PHE A 16 -8.81 -23.68 -2.06
N PRO A 17 -10.07 -23.20 -2.00
CA PRO A 17 -10.59 -22.42 -3.09
C PRO A 17 -9.63 -21.24 -3.26
N GLN A 18 -8.88 -21.24 -4.37
CA GLN A 18 -8.28 -20.02 -4.88
C GLN A 18 -9.47 -19.09 -5.10
N ARG A 19 -9.73 -18.20 -4.14
CA ARG A 19 -10.43 -16.96 -4.46
C ARG A 19 -9.63 -16.38 -5.60
N SER A 20 -10.19 -16.43 -6.81
CA SER A 20 -9.64 -15.67 -7.91
C SER A 20 -9.51 -14.24 -7.38
N LEU A 21 -8.28 -13.77 -7.22
CA LEU A 21 -8.00 -12.35 -7.23
C LEU A 21 -8.40 -11.86 -8.61
N HIS A 22 -9.72 -11.68 -8.82
CA HIS A 22 -10.17 -10.72 -9.78
C HIS A 22 -9.52 -9.42 -9.35
N GLN A 23 -8.60 -8.91 -10.18
CA GLN A 23 -8.08 -7.56 -10.07
C GLN A 23 -9.28 -6.64 -10.05
N GLN A 24 -9.76 -6.29 -8.85
CA GLN A 24 -10.87 -5.39 -8.68
C GLN A 24 -10.35 -4.03 -9.17
N GLU A 25 -10.98 -3.47 -10.21
CA GLU A 25 -10.62 -2.12 -10.67
C GLU A 25 -10.58 -1.19 -9.46
N PRO A 26 -9.53 -0.37 -9.30
CA PRO A 26 -9.45 0.53 -8.16
C PRO A 26 -10.69 1.41 -8.13
N GLU A 27 -11.38 1.43 -6.98
CA GLU A 27 -12.53 2.30 -6.77
C GLU A 27 -12.13 3.75 -7.06
N PRO A 28 -12.87 4.46 -7.92
CA PRO A 28 -12.57 5.84 -8.24
C PRO A 28 -12.99 6.77 -7.10
N ASP A 29 -12.29 7.90 -6.97
CA ASP A 29 -12.70 8.96 -6.05
C ASP A 29 -14.05 9.55 -6.46
N TYR A 30 -14.32 9.59 -7.77
CA TYR A 30 -15.59 10.06 -8.31
C TYR A 30 -15.87 9.50 -9.71
N THR A 31 -17.16 9.29 -10.01
CA THR A 31 -17.65 8.94 -11.35
C THR A 31 -18.69 9.95 -11.79
N LEU A 32 -18.39 10.71 -12.85
CA LEU A 32 -19.32 11.62 -13.50
C LEU A 32 -20.07 10.90 -14.62
N LYS A 33 -21.40 10.93 -14.57
CA LYS A 33 -22.30 10.53 -15.66
C LYS A 33 -22.73 11.77 -16.44
N ILE A 34 -22.45 11.80 -17.74
CA ILE A 34 -22.91 12.85 -18.65
C ILE A 34 -23.96 12.24 -19.58
N ALA A 35 -25.24 12.48 -19.28
CA ALA A 35 -26.35 12.07 -20.14
C ALA A 35 -26.53 13.06 -21.31
N ASN A 36 -27.23 12.65 -22.37
CA ASN A 36 -27.47 13.46 -23.58
C ASN A 36 -26.20 13.99 -24.25
N PHE A 37 -25.06 13.32 -24.03
CA PHE A 37 -23.73 13.72 -24.49
C PHE A 37 -23.69 14.00 -25.99
N THR A 38 -24.31 13.14 -26.81
CA THR A 38 -24.34 13.31 -28.27
C THR A 38 -24.95 14.65 -28.68
N ARG A 39 -26.10 15.01 -28.08
CA ARG A 39 -26.79 16.27 -28.36
C ARG A 39 -25.95 17.46 -27.90
N MET A 40 -25.41 17.38 -26.69
CA MET A 40 -24.61 18.47 -26.10
C MET A 40 -23.32 18.72 -26.87
N LEU A 41 -22.65 17.65 -27.33
CA LEU A 41 -21.47 17.77 -28.17
C LEU A 41 -21.80 18.36 -29.54
N ALA A 42 -22.92 17.97 -30.15
CA ALA A 42 -23.36 18.54 -31.42
C ALA A 42 -23.64 20.04 -31.30
N GLN A 43 -24.34 20.44 -30.22
CA GLN A 43 -24.62 21.84 -29.92
C GLN A 43 -23.32 22.64 -29.72
N ALA A 44 -22.42 22.15 -28.87
CA ALA A 44 -21.15 22.83 -28.60
C ALA A 44 -20.26 23.02 -29.85
N LYS A 45 -20.36 22.09 -30.81
CA LYS A 45 -19.70 22.23 -32.11
C LYS A 45 -20.37 23.28 -32.99
N SER A 46 -21.69 23.28 -33.05
CA SER A 46 -22.47 24.26 -33.82
C SER A 46 -22.22 25.68 -33.32
N ASP A 47 -22.22 25.86 -32.00
CA ASP A 47 -22.06 27.17 -31.35
C ASP A 47 -20.59 27.59 -31.26
N ASN A 48 -19.66 26.71 -31.66
CA ASN A 48 -18.22 26.86 -31.51
C ASN A 48 -17.81 27.24 -30.07
N ASP A 49 -18.49 26.65 -29.09
CA ASP A 49 -18.22 26.84 -27.67
C ASP A 49 -17.60 25.57 -27.04
N HIS A 50 -17.45 25.59 -25.71
CA HIS A 50 -16.86 24.48 -24.98
C HIS A 50 -17.83 23.37 -24.57
N GLY A 51 -19.14 23.62 -24.54
CA GLY A 51 -20.13 22.73 -23.92
C GLY A 51 -19.70 22.33 -22.50
N ARG A 52 -19.49 23.31 -21.60
CA ARG A 52 -18.88 23.07 -20.28
C ARG A 52 -19.82 22.29 -19.36
N ILE A 53 -19.25 21.32 -18.64
CA ILE A 53 -19.93 20.53 -17.62
C ILE A 53 -19.08 20.49 -16.36
N GLU A 54 -19.70 20.83 -15.24
CA GLU A 54 -19.13 20.70 -13.91
C GLU A 54 -19.78 19.52 -13.19
N SER A 55 -19.00 18.75 -12.42
CA SER A 55 -19.59 17.79 -11.51
C SER A 55 -20.06 18.45 -10.21
N GLU A 56 -20.87 17.71 -9.46
CA GLU A 56 -21.00 18.00 -8.03
C GLU A 56 -19.64 17.94 -7.33
N PRO A 57 -19.42 18.73 -6.27
CA PRO A 57 -18.22 18.63 -5.45
C PRO A 57 -18.11 17.26 -4.78
N PHE A 58 -16.91 16.71 -4.75
CA PHE A 58 -16.61 15.44 -4.09
C PHE A 58 -15.32 15.54 -3.29
N PHE A 59 -15.12 14.57 -2.41
CA PHE A 59 -13.88 14.41 -1.65
C PHE A 59 -13.06 13.26 -2.26
N THR A 60 -11.76 13.47 -2.44
CA THR A 60 -10.85 12.38 -2.78
C THR A 60 -10.62 11.45 -1.60
N SER A 61 -10.08 10.27 -1.86
CA SER A 61 -9.53 9.35 -0.86
C SER A 61 -8.55 10.00 0.12
N HIS A 62 -7.93 11.11 -0.29
CA HIS A 62 -6.98 11.90 0.50
C HIS A 62 -7.63 13.06 1.26
N GLY A 63 -8.95 13.23 1.16
CA GLY A 63 -9.71 14.25 1.89
C GLY A 63 -9.77 15.63 1.24
N TYR A 64 -9.18 15.83 0.05
CA TYR A 64 -9.29 17.10 -0.69
C TYR A 64 -10.66 17.22 -1.34
N LYS A 65 -11.28 18.40 -1.21
CA LYS A 65 -12.54 18.71 -1.89
C LYS A 65 -12.25 19.26 -3.29
N MET A 66 -12.90 18.71 -4.31
CA MET A 66 -12.74 19.14 -5.69
C MET A 66 -14.00 18.89 -6.51
N LYS A 67 -14.05 19.48 -7.71
CA LYS A 67 -15.05 19.16 -8.75
C LYS A 67 -14.36 18.91 -10.08
N LEU A 68 -14.97 18.10 -10.93
CA LEU A 68 -14.55 17.91 -12.32
C LEU A 68 -15.05 19.07 -13.17
N TRP A 69 -14.21 19.48 -14.12
CA TRP A 69 -14.53 20.43 -15.17
C TRP A 69 -14.28 19.78 -16.52
N VAL A 70 -15.32 19.61 -17.32
CA VAL A 70 -15.28 18.91 -18.62
C VAL A 70 -15.70 19.88 -19.73
N CYS A 71 -14.89 19.98 -20.77
CA CYS A 71 -15.23 20.69 -21.99
C CYS A 71 -15.50 19.66 -23.09
N LEU A 72 -16.72 19.61 -23.61
CA LEU A 72 -17.08 18.68 -24.69
C LEU A 72 -16.37 19.00 -26.00
N ASN A 73 -16.07 20.28 -26.26
CA ASN A 73 -15.42 20.75 -27.48
C ASN A 73 -14.30 21.75 -27.17
N LEU A 74 -13.09 21.52 -27.70
CA LEU A 74 -11.95 22.44 -27.53
C LEU A 74 -11.58 23.20 -28.81
N ALA A 75 -12.47 23.25 -29.81
CA ALA A 75 -12.20 23.92 -31.08
C ALA A 75 -11.83 25.40 -30.91
N SER A 76 -12.58 26.14 -30.10
CA SER A 76 -12.32 27.56 -29.80
C SER A 76 -11.02 27.81 -29.01
N SER A 77 -10.41 26.78 -28.43
CA SER A 77 -9.07 26.83 -27.82
C SER A 77 -7.95 26.33 -28.73
N GLY A 78 -8.20 26.17 -30.04
CA GLY A 78 -7.21 25.69 -31.01
C GLY A 78 -7.00 24.17 -31.01
N TYR A 79 -7.84 23.41 -30.31
CA TYR A 79 -7.77 21.94 -30.25
C TYR A 79 -9.04 21.30 -30.81
N ALA A 80 -9.36 21.66 -32.06
CA ALA A 80 -10.50 21.10 -32.77
C ALA A 80 -10.48 19.56 -32.76
N GLY A 81 -11.64 18.96 -32.53
CA GLY A 81 -11.78 17.51 -32.47
C GLY A 81 -11.36 16.87 -31.16
N TYR A 82 -11.06 17.64 -30.11
CA TYR A 82 -10.81 17.12 -28.76
C TYR A 82 -11.89 17.54 -27.77
N MET A 83 -12.16 16.66 -26.81
CA MET A 83 -12.76 17.03 -25.53
C MET A 83 -11.67 17.22 -24.46
N GLY A 84 -11.99 18.01 -23.44
CA GLY A 84 -11.09 18.38 -22.37
C GLY A 84 -11.60 18.00 -20.99
N VAL A 85 -10.68 17.81 -20.05
CA VAL A 85 -10.99 17.56 -18.65
C VAL A 85 -10.01 18.29 -17.74
N ASN A 86 -10.46 18.69 -16.56
CA ASN A 86 -9.63 19.16 -15.47
C ASN A 86 -10.33 18.95 -14.11
N VAL A 87 -9.60 19.26 -13.03
CA VAL A 87 -10.13 19.39 -11.67
C VAL A 87 -10.03 20.84 -11.20
N ILE A 88 -10.94 21.21 -10.32
CA ILE A 88 -10.90 22.48 -9.58
C ILE A 88 -10.88 22.14 -8.10
N LEU A 89 -9.83 22.57 -7.39
CA LEU A 89 -9.77 22.44 -5.93
C LEU A 89 -10.73 23.43 -5.28
N MET A 90 -11.49 22.94 -4.31
CA MET A 90 -12.51 23.70 -3.59
C MET A 90 -12.13 23.80 -2.12
N LYS A 91 -12.50 24.91 -1.50
CA LYS A 91 -12.27 25.13 -0.08
C LYS A 91 -13.10 24.18 0.76
N SER A 92 -12.47 23.65 1.80
CA SER A 92 -13.08 22.72 2.74
C SER A 92 -12.68 23.04 4.18
N ASP A 93 -13.48 22.56 5.12
CA ASP A 93 -13.17 22.56 6.56
C ASP A 93 -11.95 21.67 6.88
N ARG A 94 -11.68 20.67 6.03
CA ARG A 94 -10.51 19.76 6.13
C ARG A 94 -9.18 20.39 5.70
N ASP A 95 -9.20 21.57 5.06
CA ASP A 95 -7.98 22.14 4.44
C ASP A 95 -6.85 22.41 5.44
N GLY A 96 -7.16 22.58 6.73
CA GLY A 96 -6.18 22.81 7.79
C GLY A 96 -5.32 21.60 8.16
N THR A 97 -5.76 20.38 7.83
CA THR A 97 -5.05 19.13 8.14
C THR A 97 -4.37 18.49 6.93
N LEU A 98 -4.57 19.05 5.73
CA LEU A 98 -4.08 18.49 4.48
C LEU A 98 -2.74 19.14 4.08
N PRO A 99 -1.83 18.38 3.43
CA PRO A 99 -0.61 18.95 2.88
C PRO A 99 -0.91 19.83 1.66
N TRP A 100 -0.14 20.92 1.51
CA TRP A 100 -0.28 21.88 0.42
C TRP A 100 1.09 22.29 -0.14
N PRO A 101 1.22 22.54 -1.46
CA PRO A 101 0.18 22.44 -2.50
C PRO A 101 -0.28 21.00 -2.73
N PHE A 102 -1.41 20.81 -3.41
CA PHE A 102 -1.89 19.50 -3.83
C PHE A 102 -0.92 18.92 -4.87
N THR A 103 -0.37 17.73 -4.60
CA THR A 103 0.66 17.08 -5.44
C THR A 103 0.27 15.67 -5.88
N LYS A 104 -0.93 15.20 -5.55
CA LYS A 104 -1.34 13.83 -5.89
C LYS A 104 -1.58 13.72 -7.39
N ARG A 105 -1.01 12.68 -7.99
CA ARG A 105 -1.23 12.32 -9.39
C ARG A 105 -2.68 11.87 -9.56
N CYS A 106 -3.43 12.49 -10.46
CA CYS A 106 -4.80 12.09 -10.76
C CYS A 106 -4.91 11.53 -12.18
N ILE A 107 -5.67 10.46 -12.31
CA ILE A 107 -5.94 9.75 -13.56
C ILE A 107 -7.42 9.96 -13.89
N PHE A 108 -7.69 10.63 -15.00
CA PHE A 108 -9.01 10.69 -15.61
C PHE A 108 -9.20 9.47 -16.51
N VAL A 109 -10.35 8.83 -16.41
CA VAL A 109 -10.67 7.62 -17.17
C VAL A 109 -12.01 7.81 -17.88
N LEU A 110 -11.98 7.77 -19.21
CA LEU A 110 -13.16 7.70 -20.04
C LEU A 110 -13.52 6.22 -20.21
N VAL A 111 -14.68 5.84 -19.70
CA VAL A 111 -15.08 4.43 -19.58
C VAL A 111 -15.56 3.89 -20.93
N ASP A 112 -14.98 2.77 -21.37
CA ASP A 112 -15.55 1.94 -22.42
C ASP A 112 -16.69 1.10 -21.82
N GLN A 113 -17.92 1.29 -22.30
CA GLN A 113 -19.12 0.75 -21.66
C GLN A 113 -19.53 -0.62 -22.22
N GLN A 114 -18.58 -1.40 -22.72
CA GLN A 114 -18.84 -2.79 -23.11
C GLN A 114 -19.34 -3.61 -21.93
N ASP A 115 -20.26 -4.54 -22.21
CA ASP A 115 -20.90 -5.36 -21.18
C ASP A 115 -19.89 -6.32 -20.53
N ILE A 116 -18.95 -6.84 -21.32
CA ILE A 116 -17.87 -7.70 -20.85
C ILE A 116 -16.71 -6.83 -20.35
N LEU A 117 -16.49 -6.82 -19.03
CA LEU A 117 -15.47 -5.98 -18.38
C LEU A 117 -14.05 -6.18 -18.97
N SER A 118 -13.65 -7.42 -19.24
CA SER A 118 -12.32 -7.73 -19.79
C SER A 118 -12.09 -7.25 -21.22
N GLN A 119 -13.15 -6.85 -21.94
CA GLN A 119 -13.04 -6.27 -23.28
C GLN A 119 -12.99 -4.75 -23.26
N ARG A 120 -13.21 -4.12 -22.10
CA ARG A 120 -13.17 -2.67 -21.97
C ARG A 120 -11.76 -2.16 -22.22
N GLN A 121 -11.64 -1.13 -23.03
CA GLN A 121 -10.40 -0.39 -23.22
C GLN A 121 -10.68 1.06 -22.88
N ASN A 122 -10.46 1.45 -21.63
CA ASN A 122 -10.69 2.82 -21.21
C ASN A 122 -9.63 3.76 -21.79
N VAL A 123 -9.99 5.04 -21.97
CA VAL A 123 -9.01 6.07 -22.33
C VAL A 123 -8.60 6.82 -21.08
N GLU A 124 -7.30 6.89 -20.83
CA GLU A 124 -6.76 7.53 -19.63
C GLU A 124 -6.03 8.83 -19.95
N LYS A 125 -6.11 9.78 -19.01
CA LYS A 125 -5.31 11.00 -19.02
C LYS A 125 -4.80 11.29 -17.63
N VAL A 126 -3.49 11.51 -17.54
CA VAL A 126 -2.83 11.81 -16.26
C VAL A 126 -2.65 13.31 -16.09
N LEU A 127 -2.96 13.78 -14.90
CA LEU A 127 -2.57 15.07 -14.35
C LEU A 127 -1.59 14.84 -13.20
N THR A 128 -0.43 15.47 -13.26
CA THR A 128 0.57 15.42 -12.20
C THR A 128 0.84 16.86 -11.74
N PRO A 129 0.14 17.34 -10.70
CA PRO A 129 0.38 18.66 -10.12
C PRO A 129 1.82 18.77 -9.60
N ARG A 130 2.46 19.90 -9.86
CA ARG A 130 3.86 20.22 -9.47
C ARG A 130 3.95 21.47 -8.60
N GLY A 131 2.82 21.95 -8.07
CA GLY A 131 2.76 23.12 -7.20
C GLY A 131 2.36 24.41 -7.91
N GLU A 132 1.72 24.29 -9.08
CA GLU A 132 1.12 25.39 -9.82
C GLU A 132 0.06 26.13 -8.98
N GLU A 133 -0.23 27.38 -9.31
CA GLU A 133 -1.09 28.27 -8.50
C GLU A 133 -2.50 27.68 -8.27
N GLU A 134 -3.07 27.01 -9.27
CA GLU A 134 -4.37 26.36 -9.22
C GLU A 134 -4.43 25.17 -8.25
N PHE A 135 -3.28 24.63 -7.84
CA PHE A 135 -3.17 23.51 -6.89
C PHE A 135 -2.72 23.94 -5.50
N LYS A 136 -2.54 25.25 -5.25
CA LYS A 136 -2.29 25.76 -3.90
C LYS A 136 -3.55 25.67 -3.02
N ARG A 137 -3.36 25.86 -1.72
CA ARG A 137 -4.47 25.86 -0.74
C ARG A 137 -5.56 26.87 -1.12
N PRO A 138 -6.83 26.45 -1.28
CA PRO A 138 -7.93 27.34 -1.55
C PRO A 138 -8.10 28.42 -0.49
N LYS A 139 -8.05 29.69 -0.93
CA LYS A 139 -8.35 30.85 -0.08
C LYS A 139 -9.83 31.25 -0.20
N GLN A 140 -10.36 31.16 -1.42
CA GLN A 140 -11.77 31.41 -1.78
C GLN A 140 -12.55 30.10 -1.91
N HIS A 141 -13.82 30.15 -2.30
CA HIS A 141 -14.67 28.96 -2.47
C HIS A 141 -14.04 27.89 -3.37
N GLU A 142 -13.35 28.32 -4.43
CA GLU A 142 -12.62 27.45 -5.35
C GLU A 142 -11.39 28.15 -5.93
N ASN A 143 -10.41 27.36 -6.36
CA ASN A 143 -9.26 27.87 -7.06
C ASN A 143 -9.59 28.21 -8.51
N ARG A 144 -8.94 29.25 -9.04
CA ARG A 144 -9.09 29.60 -10.44
C ARG A 144 -8.18 28.71 -11.28
N ASN A 145 -8.78 27.75 -11.99
CA ASN A 145 -8.07 26.94 -12.98
C ASN A 145 -8.32 27.50 -14.38
N ARG A 146 -7.25 27.70 -15.16
CA ARG A 146 -7.35 28.24 -16.53
C ARG A 146 -6.98 27.22 -17.60
N GLU A 147 -6.39 26.09 -17.21
CA GLU A 147 -5.94 25.10 -18.17
C GLU A 147 -7.00 24.01 -18.34
N THR A 148 -6.97 23.32 -19.47
CA THR A 148 -7.82 22.15 -19.70
C THR A 148 -7.00 21.12 -20.45
N LEU A 149 -6.91 19.92 -19.88
CA LEU A 149 -6.14 18.85 -20.50
C LEU A 149 -6.90 18.31 -21.69
N LYS A 150 -6.21 18.16 -22.83
CA LYS A 150 -6.70 17.39 -23.98
C LYS A 150 -6.88 15.94 -23.54
N PHE A 151 -8.14 15.52 -23.42
CA PHE A 151 -8.48 14.22 -22.86
C PHE A 151 -8.62 13.17 -23.95
N ALA A 152 -9.65 13.28 -24.78
CA ALA A 152 -9.95 12.30 -25.82
C ALA A 152 -10.26 13.00 -27.14
N LYS A 153 -9.86 12.39 -28.26
CA LYS A 153 -10.32 12.83 -29.58
C LYS A 153 -11.78 12.44 -29.76
N HIS A 154 -12.56 13.29 -30.42
CA HIS A 154 -13.93 12.97 -30.82
C HIS A 154 -14.00 11.74 -31.74
N SER A 155 -12.95 11.48 -32.53
CA SER A 155 -12.86 10.27 -33.35
C SER A 155 -12.73 9.01 -32.49
N THR A 156 -11.95 9.06 -31.40
CA THR A 156 -11.80 7.94 -30.44
C THR A 156 -13.14 7.56 -29.81
N LEU A 157 -14.02 8.53 -29.54
CA LEU A 157 -15.35 8.25 -28.96
C LEU A 157 -16.21 7.31 -29.81
N ARG A 158 -15.90 7.16 -31.11
CA ARG A 158 -16.62 6.31 -32.06
C ARG A 158 -15.99 4.94 -32.27
N THR A 159 -14.82 4.68 -31.72
CA THR A 159 -14.08 3.42 -31.99
C THR A 159 -14.52 2.27 -31.09
N ARG A 160 -15.17 2.55 -29.95
CA ARG A 160 -15.68 1.58 -28.96
C ARG A 160 -16.97 2.10 -28.31
N GLN A 161 -17.48 1.43 -27.28
CA GLN A 161 -18.70 1.84 -26.58
C GLN A 161 -18.45 2.94 -25.53
N TYR A 162 -17.66 3.96 -25.88
CA TYR A 162 -17.46 5.11 -24.98
C TYR A 162 -18.73 5.96 -24.83
N ILE A 163 -19.57 5.99 -25.88
CA ILE A 163 -20.91 6.57 -25.85
C ILE A 163 -21.90 5.41 -25.98
N LYS A 164 -22.67 5.15 -24.93
CA LYS A 164 -23.77 4.17 -24.91
C LYS A 164 -25.02 4.89 -24.41
N ASP A 165 -26.14 4.74 -25.10
CA ASP A 165 -27.41 5.40 -24.76
C ASP A 165 -27.27 6.93 -24.55
N HIS A 166 -26.56 7.58 -25.47
CA HIS A 166 -26.21 9.01 -25.41
C HIS A 166 -25.51 9.43 -24.12
N THR A 167 -24.89 8.50 -23.40
CA THR A 167 -24.30 8.71 -22.09
C THR A 167 -22.82 8.38 -22.12
N VAL A 168 -22.03 9.17 -21.38
CA VAL A 168 -20.59 8.95 -21.17
C VAL A 168 -20.30 8.94 -19.67
N TYR A 169 -19.36 8.09 -19.24
CA TYR A 169 -18.86 8.08 -17.87
C TYR A 169 -17.39 8.49 -17.83
N ILE A 170 -17.06 9.43 -16.95
CA ILE A 170 -15.70 9.88 -16.68
C ILE A 170 -15.41 9.61 -15.20
N LYS A 171 -14.41 8.78 -14.92
CA LYS A 171 -13.90 8.56 -13.57
C LYS A 171 -12.67 9.43 -13.30
N ILE A 172 -12.42 9.72 -12.04
CA ILE A 172 -11.16 10.25 -11.56
C ILE A 172 -10.64 9.40 -10.39
N LEU A 173 -9.34 9.13 -10.42
CA LEU A 173 -8.62 8.46 -9.36
C LEU A 173 -7.40 9.30 -9.01
N CYS A 174 -7.28 9.78 -7.78
CA CYS A 174 -6.04 10.37 -7.31
C CYS A 174 -5.23 9.29 -6.58
N GLU A 175 -4.05 8.98 -7.12
CA GLU A 175 -3.22 7.87 -6.67
C GLU A 175 -2.79 8.07 -5.22
N ASN A 176 -3.03 7.04 -4.40
CA ASN A 176 -2.41 6.92 -3.10
C ASN A 176 -0.97 6.41 -3.30
N ASP A 177 0.01 7.05 -2.67
CA ASP A 177 1.42 6.62 -2.73
C ASP A 177 1.58 5.13 -2.33
N MET A 178 0.69 4.62 -1.45
CA MET A 178 0.66 3.21 -1.05
C MET A 178 0.29 2.22 -2.17
N LYS A 179 -0.53 2.59 -3.16
CA LYS A 179 -0.87 1.68 -4.27
C LYS A 179 0.32 1.47 -5.21
N GLN A 180 1.16 2.51 -5.39
CA GLN A 180 2.42 2.36 -6.13
C GLN A 180 3.41 1.47 -5.38
N VAL A 181 3.49 1.59 -4.05
CA VAL A 181 4.31 0.71 -3.21
C VAL A 181 3.79 -0.73 -3.29
N GLN A 182 2.47 -0.96 -3.21
CA GLN A 182 1.89 -2.30 -3.28
C GLN A 182 2.13 -2.99 -4.63
N VAL A 183 1.90 -2.29 -5.76
CA VAL A 183 2.17 -2.84 -7.10
C VAL A 183 3.67 -3.12 -7.30
N LYS A 184 4.53 -2.25 -6.76
CA LYS A 184 5.98 -2.47 -6.78
C LYS A 184 6.36 -3.69 -5.94
N CYS A 185 5.85 -3.81 -4.72
CA CYS A 185 6.05 -4.97 -3.85
C CYS A 185 5.57 -6.28 -4.49
N GLU A 186 4.42 -6.28 -5.17
CA GLU A 186 3.91 -7.46 -5.89
C GLU A 186 4.81 -7.86 -7.07
N ASN A 187 5.33 -6.89 -7.82
CA ASN A 187 6.26 -7.15 -8.91
C ASN A 187 7.62 -7.64 -8.40
N ASP A 188 8.13 -7.04 -7.33
CA ASP A 188 9.38 -7.45 -6.69
C ASP A 188 9.23 -8.86 -6.10
N LEU A 189 8.09 -9.18 -5.49
CA LEU A 189 7.77 -10.52 -4.97
C LEU A 189 7.73 -11.58 -6.08
N LYS A 190 7.13 -11.27 -7.23
CA LYS A 190 7.14 -12.17 -8.40
C LYS A 190 8.56 -12.42 -8.91
N GLN A 191 9.42 -11.40 -8.95
CA GLN A 191 10.81 -11.56 -9.36
C GLN A 191 11.61 -12.41 -8.37
N VAL A 192 11.40 -12.21 -7.06
CA VAL A 192 12.03 -13.04 -6.03
C VAL A 192 11.59 -14.49 -6.13
N GLN A 193 10.31 -14.76 -6.39
CA GLN A 193 9.80 -16.13 -6.55
C GLN A 193 10.43 -16.83 -7.76
N VAL A 194 10.50 -16.15 -8.91
CA VAL A 194 11.15 -16.68 -10.12
C VAL A 194 12.62 -17.02 -9.84
N LYS A 195 13.35 -16.12 -9.17
CA LYS A 195 14.76 -16.34 -8.83
C LYS A 195 14.94 -17.50 -7.84
N HIS A 196 14.07 -17.59 -6.84
CA HIS A 196 14.08 -18.70 -5.88
C HIS A 196 13.87 -20.05 -6.60
N ASP A 197 12.93 -20.11 -7.54
CA ASP A 197 12.64 -21.35 -8.28
C ASP A 197 13.82 -21.75 -9.20
N GLU A 198 14.52 -20.78 -9.80
CA GLU A 198 15.76 -21.01 -10.55
C GLU A 198 16.89 -21.53 -9.64
N ASP A 199 17.07 -20.93 -8.46
CA ASP A 199 18.09 -21.34 -7.48
C ASP A 199 17.82 -22.75 -6.93
N VAL A 200 16.55 -23.10 -6.65
CA VAL A 200 16.13 -24.45 -6.24
C VAL A 200 16.40 -25.46 -7.34
N LYS A 201 16.12 -25.12 -8.60
CA LYS A 201 16.42 -25.99 -9.74
C LYS A 201 17.93 -26.22 -9.89
N LEU A 202 18.73 -25.17 -9.74
CA LEU A 202 20.19 -25.26 -9.79
C LEU A 202 20.75 -26.09 -8.62
N LEU A 203 20.18 -25.95 -7.42
CA LEU A 203 20.54 -26.78 -6.26
C LEU A 203 20.15 -28.24 -6.46
N GLY A 204 18.99 -28.52 -7.06
CA GLY A 204 18.59 -29.87 -7.44
C GLY A 204 19.61 -30.53 -8.39
N GLN A 205 20.03 -29.80 -9.44
CA GLN A 205 21.06 -30.26 -10.37
C GLN A 205 22.41 -30.48 -9.67
N LYS A 206 22.81 -29.59 -8.77
CA LYS A 206 24.05 -29.76 -7.98
C LYS A 206 23.98 -30.96 -7.05
N MET A 207 22.81 -31.24 -6.47
CA MET A 207 22.61 -32.38 -5.57
C MET A 207 22.65 -33.71 -6.34
N GLU A 208 22.10 -33.77 -7.55
CA GLU A 208 22.26 -34.91 -8.46
C GLU A 208 23.73 -35.16 -8.81
N VAL A 209 24.48 -34.10 -9.16
CA VAL A 209 25.91 -34.20 -9.46
C VAL A 209 26.71 -34.65 -8.22
N LEU A 210 26.40 -34.13 -7.03
CA LEU A 210 27.05 -34.53 -5.78
C LEU A 210 26.70 -35.96 -5.34
N GLN A 211 25.47 -36.44 -5.59
CA GLN A 211 25.09 -37.83 -5.39
C GLN A 211 25.82 -38.78 -6.36
N ALA A 212 26.04 -38.33 -7.60
CA ALA A 212 26.85 -39.06 -8.57
C ALA A 212 28.35 -39.11 -8.19
N ILE A 213 28.87 -38.04 -7.57
CA ILE A 213 30.27 -37.95 -7.11
C ILE A 213 30.48 -38.67 -5.76
N GLY A 214 29.47 -38.72 -4.89
CA GLY A 214 29.52 -39.38 -3.57
C GLY A 214 29.74 -40.91 -3.61
N ALA A 215 29.73 -41.53 -4.80
CA ALA A 215 30.20 -42.89 -5.02
C ALA A 215 31.75 -43.02 -5.06
N ALA A 216 32.49 -41.91 -4.99
CA ALA A 216 33.95 -41.92 -5.04
C ALA A 216 34.57 -40.83 -4.13
N HIS A 217 34.90 -41.21 -2.89
CA HIS A 217 35.90 -40.59 -1.98
C HIS A 217 35.74 -39.12 -1.52
N ALA A 218 35.94 -38.89 -0.22
CA ALA A 218 36.26 -37.59 0.42
C ALA A 218 37.78 -37.53 0.74
N PRO A 219 38.41 -36.41 1.22
CA PRO A 219 37.89 -35.08 1.60
C PRO A 219 38.75 -33.86 1.12
N LEU A 220 38.28 -32.61 1.31
CA LEU A 220 38.96 -31.44 1.94
C LEU A 220 38.34 -30.07 1.54
N ALA A 221 38.43 -29.14 2.50
CA ALA A 221 38.28 -27.67 2.51
C ALA A 221 37.99 -26.94 1.17
N THR A 222 37.23 -25.85 1.09
CA THR A 222 37.52 -24.54 1.71
C THR A 222 36.40 -23.53 1.39
N GLN A 223 36.29 -22.48 2.21
CA GLN A 223 35.75 -21.14 1.93
C GLN A 223 34.22 -20.94 1.82
N PHE A 224 33.69 -20.24 2.82
CA PHE A 224 32.40 -19.57 2.79
C PHE A 224 32.48 -18.30 1.93
N PRO A 225 31.63 -18.13 0.89
CA PRO A 225 31.39 -16.83 0.30
C PRO A 225 30.42 -16.03 1.18
N GLN A 226 30.76 -14.76 1.40
CA GLN A 226 29.95 -13.74 2.05
C GLN A 226 28.56 -13.61 1.38
N ARG A 227 27.51 -13.45 2.19
CA ARG A 227 26.12 -13.21 1.74
C ARG A 227 26.03 -11.89 0.96
N PRO A 228 25.31 -11.84 -0.18
CA PRO A 228 24.81 -10.59 -0.72
C PRO A 228 23.75 -10.00 0.23
N LYS A 229 23.97 -8.76 0.66
CA LYS A 229 22.98 -7.94 1.38
C LYS A 229 21.94 -7.44 0.38
N HIS A 230 20.70 -7.90 0.53
CA HIS A 230 19.45 -7.15 0.37
C HIS A 230 18.32 -8.12 0.72
N GLN A 231 18.12 -8.34 2.02
CA GLN A 231 16.92 -8.98 2.54
C GLN A 231 15.85 -7.88 2.63
N GLN A 232 14.69 -8.10 2.01
CA GLN A 232 13.48 -7.33 2.31
C GLN A 232 13.30 -7.34 3.83
N GLU A 233 13.18 -6.16 4.43
CA GLU A 233 12.86 -6.05 5.85
C GLU A 233 11.50 -6.72 6.08
N PRO A 234 11.40 -7.66 7.03
CA PRO A 234 10.13 -8.32 7.32
C PRO A 234 9.09 -7.28 7.75
N GLU A 235 7.86 -7.39 7.26
CA GLU A 235 6.77 -6.52 7.70
C GLU A 235 6.60 -6.65 9.23
N PRO A 236 6.46 -5.52 9.96
CA PRO A 236 6.35 -5.56 11.41
C PRO A 236 4.98 -6.11 11.84
N ASP A 237 4.97 -7.02 12.83
CA ASP A 237 3.73 -7.52 13.43
C ASP A 237 2.90 -6.38 14.09
N TYR A 238 3.56 -5.27 14.49
CA TYR A 238 2.90 -4.11 15.11
C TYR A 238 3.72 -2.82 14.93
N THR A 239 3.03 -1.68 14.75
CA THR A 239 3.66 -0.34 14.72
C THR A 239 3.06 0.55 15.81
N LEU A 240 3.86 0.96 16.79
CA LEU A 240 3.45 1.91 17.83
C LEU A 240 3.79 3.34 17.42
N LYS A 241 2.79 4.21 17.33
CA LYS A 241 2.99 5.66 17.13
C LYS A 241 2.89 6.42 18.44
N ILE A 242 4.00 7.03 18.86
CA ILE A 242 4.03 7.91 20.05
C ILE A 242 3.86 9.36 19.61
N ALA A 243 2.64 9.88 19.75
CA ALA A 243 2.37 11.30 19.49
C ALA A 243 2.94 12.20 20.60
N ASN A 244 3.38 13.41 20.21
CA ASN A 244 3.91 14.43 21.11
C ASN A 244 5.12 13.96 21.95
N PHE A 245 5.97 13.10 21.39
CA PHE A 245 7.13 12.49 22.06
C PHE A 245 7.96 13.50 22.87
N THR A 246 8.40 14.59 22.24
CA THR A 246 9.25 15.61 22.90
C THR A 246 8.60 16.20 24.14
N ARG A 247 7.29 16.45 24.09
CA ARG A 247 6.53 16.97 25.24
C ARG A 247 6.43 15.92 26.35
N LYS A 248 6.09 14.68 26.00
CA LYS A 248 5.96 13.58 26.97
C LYS A 248 7.31 13.26 27.65
N LEU A 249 8.40 13.24 26.88
CA LEU A 249 9.76 13.05 27.40
C LEU A 249 10.18 14.19 28.32
N ALA A 250 9.88 15.45 27.97
CA ALA A 250 10.19 16.59 28.84
C ALA A 250 9.41 16.52 30.16
N GLN A 251 8.14 16.11 30.11
CA GLN A 251 7.32 15.89 31.30
C GLN A 251 7.91 14.79 32.20
N ALA A 252 8.19 13.62 31.64
CA ALA A 252 8.76 12.48 32.38
C ALA A 252 10.09 12.85 33.08
N LYS A 253 10.95 13.61 32.40
CA LYS A 253 12.19 14.13 32.99
C LYS A 253 11.95 15.13 34.12
N SER A 254 10.94 15.99 33.98
CA SER A 254 10.58 16.98 35.00
C SER A 254 9.99 16.31 36.25
N ASP A 255 9.18 15.28 36.04
CA ASP A 255 8.47 14.57 37.11
C ASP A 255 9.34 13.47 37.74
N ASN A 256 10.52 13.22 37.16
CA ASN A 256 11.44 12.14 37.55
C ASN A 256 10.76 10.76 37.53
N ASP A 257 9.99 10.52 36.47
CA ASP A 257 9.35 9.24 36.17
C ASP A 257 9.78 8.68 34.80
N ASP A 258 9.29 7.47 34.50
CA ASP A 258 9.66 6.74 33.28
C ASP A 258 8.85 7.17 32.05
N GLY A 259 7.76 7.91 32.23
CA GLY A 259 6.86 8.32 31.16
C GLY A 259 6.21 7.15 30.40
N GLU A 260 5.84 6.08 31.11
CA GLU A 260 5.38 4.81 30.52
C GLU A 260 4.21 4.98 29.52
N ILE A 261 4.33 4.30 28.38
CA ILE A 261 3.31 4.22 27.32
C ILE A 261 3.10 2.77 26.93
N GLU A 262 1.88 2.28 27.13
CA GLU A 262 1.47 0.98 26.64
C GLU A 262 0.80 1.07 25.26
N SER A 263 1.01 0.05 24.44
CA SER A 263 0.28 -0.15 23.19
C SER A 263 -1.07 -0.86 23.42
N GLU A 264 -1.95 -0.81 22.42
CA GLU A 264 -3.02 -1.80 22.34
C GLU A 264 -2.45 -3.20 22.19
N SER A 265 -3.19 -4.22 22.65
CA SER A 265 -2.77 -5.60 22.46
C SER A 265 -2.95 -6.03 21.00
N PHE A 266 -2.01 -6.79 20.46
CA PHE A 266 -2.02 -7.30 19.10
C PHE A 266 -1.69 -8.79 19.06
N PHE A 267 -1.96 -9.42 17.91
CA PHE A 267 -1.56 -10.80 17.64
C PHE A 267 -0.39 -10.81 16.69
N THR A 268 0.64 -11.60 16.99
CA THR A 268 1.75 -11.83 16.07
C THR A 268 1.32 -12.72 14.91
N SER A 269 2.09 -12.71 13.82
CA SER A 269 2.04 -13.70 12.73
C SER A 269 2.06 -15.16 13.20
N HIS A 270 2.60 -15.41 14.40
CA HIS A 270 2.67 -16.72 15.04
C HIS A 270 1.49 -17.00 15.98
N GLY A 271 0.52 -16.09 16.08
CA GLY A 271 -0.72 -16.27 16.85
C GLY A 271 -0.64 -15.92 18.33
N TYR A 272 0.51 -15.47 18.85
CA TYR A 272 0.65 -15.04 20.24
C TYR A 272 0.06 -13.64 20.44
N LYS A 273 -0.67 -13.43 21.53
CA LYS A 273 -1.16 -12.11 21.92
C LYS A 273 -0.09 -11.38 22.73
N MET A 274 0.21 -10.14 22.37
CA MET A 274 1.26 -9.33 22.98
C MET A 274 0.82 -7.86 23.10
N LYS A 275 1.53 -7.08 23.92
CA LYS A 275 1.53 -5.61 23.90
C LYS A 275 2.96 -5.08 24.03
N LEU A 276 3.18 -3.83 23.68
CA LEU A 276 4.43 -3.12 23.94
C LEU A 276 4.25 -2.19 25.14
N SER A 277 5.26 -2.11 26.01
CA SER A 277 5.41 -0.99 26.96
C SER A 277 6.67 -0.21 26.63
N VAL A 278 6.59 1.12 26.64
CA VAL A 278 7.70 2.02 26.33
C VAL A 278 7.88 3.01 27.46
N ASN A 279 9.07 2.99 28.04
CA ASN A 279 9.51 3.97 29.03
C ASN A 279 10.35 5.02 28.30
N LEU A 280 9.84 6.25 28.26
CA LEU A 280 10.49 7.36 27.56
C LEU A 280 11.81 7.76 28.23
N ASN A 281 11.94 7.53 29.55
CA ASN A 281 13.07 7.96 30.36
C ASN A 281 13.46 6.90 31.40
N GLU A 282 14.41 6.02 31.07
CA GLU A 282 14.90 4.97 31.99
C GLU A 282 15.87 5.46 33.06
N ALA A 283 15.80 6.75 33.43
CA ALA A 283 16.68 7.31 34.43
C ALA A 283 16.46 6.71 35.82
N SER A 284 15.20 6.39 36.17
CA SER A 284 14.84 5.80 37.46
C SER A 284 15.41 4.36 37.61
N SER A 285 15.51 3.63 36.50
CA SER A 285 16.11 2.29 36.40
C SER A 285 17.64 2.29 36.26
N GLY A 286 18.29 3.45 36.34
CA GLY A 286 19.75 3.58 36.24
C GLY A 286 20.31 3.68 34.82
N TYR A 287 19.46 3.76 33.80
CA TYR A 287 19.85 3.95 32.39
C TYR A 287 19.53 5.36 31.91
N ALA A 288 20.04 6.36 32.64
CA ALA A 288 19.83 7.77 32.29
C ALA A 288 20.17 8.04 30.81
N GLY A 289 19.28 8.77 30.13
CA GLY A 289 19.42 9.08 28.70
C GLY A 289 18.96 7.99 27.74
N HIS A 290 18.47 6.85 28.25
CA HIS A 290 17.92 5.77 27.42
C HIS A 290 16.39 5.72 27.49
N MET A 291 15.81 5.13 26.45
CA MET A 291 14.41 4.73 26.38
C MET A 291 14.35 3.20 26.50
N GLY A 292 13.42 2.70 27.31
CA GLY A 292 13.11 1.29 27.43
C GLY A 292 11.97 0.90 26.50
N VAL A 293 12.09 -0.27 25.86
CA VAL A 293 11.00 -0.86 25.07
C VAL A 293 10.89 -2.33 25.44
N TYR A 294 9.69 -2.73 25.84
CA TYR A 294 9.39 -4.04 26.40
C TYR A 294 8.30 -4.73 25.59
N LEU A 295 8.45 -6.04 25.44
CA LEU A 295 7.44 -6.90 24.83
C LEU A 295 6.79 -7.71 25.93
N ILE A 296 5.47 -7.58 26.08
CA ILE A 296 4.70 -8.24 27.14
C ILE A 296 3.78 -9.27 26.51
N LEU A 297 3.88 -10.54 26.95
CA LEU A 297 3.00 -11.62 26.52
C LEU A 297 1.66 -11.54 27.26
N MET A 298 0.56 -11.62 26.50
CA MET A 298 -0.81 -11.50 26.99
C MET A 298 -1.52 -12.86 26.89
N LYS A 299 -2.40 -13.16 27.85
CA LYS A 299 -3.24 -14.35 27.80
C LYS A 299 -4.25 -14.29 26.66
N SER A 300 -4.42 -15.41 25.99
CA SER A 300 -5.34 -15.57 24.86
C SER A 300 -6.06 -16.92 24.88
N ASP A 301 -7.17 -17.00 24.16
CA ASP A 301 -7.90 -18.24 23.87
C ASP A 301 -7.07 -19.22 23.01
N ARG A 302 -6.11 -18.70 22.23
CA ARG A 302 -5.19 -19.49 21.39
C ARG A 302 -4.05 -20.17 22.13
N ASP A 303 -3.83 -19.84 23.42
CA ASP A 303 -2.64 -20.27 24.16
C ASP A 303 -2.52 -21.80 24.28
N GLY A 304 -3.64 -22.53 24.23
CA GLY A 304 -3.66 -24.00 24.32
C GLY A 304 -3.05 -24.72 23.12
N SER A 305 -3.02 -24.07 21.95
CA SER A 305 -2.48 -24.63 20.70
C SER A 305 -1.08 -24.12 20.34
N LEU A 306 -0.55 -23.16 21.10
CA LEU A 306 0.74 -22.52 20.82
C LEU A 306 1.88 -23.21 21.59
N PRO A 307 3.10 -23.28 21.03
CA PRO A 307 4.25 -23.80 21.75
C PRO A 307 4.70 -22.83 22.85
N TRP A 308 5.06 -23.37 24.02
CA TRP A 308 5.55 -22.61 25.17
C TRP A 308 6.81 -23.26 25.75
N PRO A 309 7.74 -22.48 26.30
CA PRO A 309 7.78 -21.00 26.34
C PRO A 309 7.92 -20.38 24.94
N PHE A 310 7.65 -19.08 24.82
CA PHE A 310 7.86 -18.34 23.58
C PHE A 310 9.36 -18.31 23.25
N THR A 311 9.74 -18.80 22.08
CA THR A 311 11.15 -18.94 21.64
C THR A 311 11.46 -18.24 20.32
N LYS A 312 10.48 -17.52 19.75
CA LYS A 312 10.66 -16.88 18.45
C LYS A 312 11.52 -15.63 18.61
N ARG A 313 12.47 -15.44 17.69
CA ARG A 313 13.25 -14.22 17.60
C ARG A 313 12.33 -13.06 17.24
N TYR A 314 12.46 -11.95 17.96
CA TYR A 314 11.75 -10.70 17.67
C TYR A 314 12.74 -9.54 17.56
N THR A 315 12.36 -8.50 16.83
CA THR A 315 13.20 -7.32 16.59
C THR A 315 12.39 -6.06 16.89
N PHE A 316 12.92 -5.19 17.74
CA PHE A 316 12.44 -3.82 17.86
C PHE A 316 13.11 -2.95 16.81
N VAL A 317 12.33 -2.11 16.13
CA VAL A 317 12.82 -1.15 15.14
C VAL A 317 12.33 0.24 15.53
N LEU A 318 13.26 1.13 15.90
CA LEU A 318 12.99 2.55 16.01
C LEU A 318 13.20 3.19 14.64
N VAL A 319 12.11 3.68 14.05
CA VAL A 319 12.10 4.21 12.70
C VAL A 319 12.65 5.63 12.66
N ASP A 320 13.67 5.85 11.84
CA ASP A 320 14.13 7.20 11.48
C ASP A 320 13.08 7.84 10.55
N GLN A 321 12.58 9.01 10.93
CA GLN A 321 11.47 9.69 10.26
C GLN A 321 11.93 10.71 9.21
N GLN A 322 13.20 10.71 8.79
CA GLN A 322 13.65 11.53 7.66
C GLN A 322 12.77 11.34 6.41
N ASP A 323 12.50 12.43 5.68
CA ASP A 323 11.66 12.40 4.47
C ASP A 323 12.31 11.61 3.32
N ASP A 324 13.64 11.66 3.23
CA ASP A 324 14.42 10.89 2.27
C ASP A 324 14.68 9.47 2.81
N LEU A 325 13.99 8.49 2.23
CA LEU A 325 14.13 7.07 2.60
C LEU A 325 15.57 6.56 2.52
N SER A 326 16.38 7.09 1.60
CA SER A 326 17.77 6.65 1.42
C SER A 326 18.70 7.09 2.54
N ARG A 327 18.25 8.04 3.37
CA ARG A 327 19.01 8.61 4.49
C ARG A 327 18.56 8.12 5.85
N ARG A 328 17.45 7.37 5.90
CA ARG A 328 16.92 6.82 7.15
C ARG A 328 17.91 5.83 7.75
N GLN A 329 18.20 6.02 9.03
CA GLN A 329 19.02 5.12 9.83
C GLN A 329 18.18 4.59 10.99
N ASN A 330 17.40 3.55 10.72
CA ASN A 330 16.63 2.87 11.75
C ASN A 330 17.56 2.25 12.80
N ILE A 331 17.14 2.25 14.06
CA ILE A 331 17.84 1.54 15.13
C ILE A 331 17.12 0.22 15.38
N GLU A 332 17.85 -0.89 15.25
CA GLU A 332 17.29 -2.23 15.42
C GLU A 332 17.90 -2.95 16.61
N LYS A 333 17.06 -3.65 17.37
CA LYS A 333 17.50 -4.56 18.43
C LYS A 333 16.75 -5.88 18.32
N ALA A 334 17.48 -6.93 17.94
CA ALA A 334 16.95 -8.29 17.88
C ALA A 334 17.23 -9.05 19.19
N LEU A 335 16.23 -9.80 19.63
CA LEU A 335 16.24 -10.61 20.84
C LEU A 335 15.71 -12.01 20.51
N THR A 336 16.34 -13.03 21.09
CA THR A 336 15.87 -14.42 21.00
C THR A 336 15.65 -14.91 22.43
N PRO A 337 14.38 -15.13 22.84
CA PRO A 337 14.09 -15.76 24.13
C PRO A 337 14.79 -17.11 24.26
N ASN A 338 15.30 -17.38 25.45
CA ASN A 338 15.97 -18.62 25.79
C ASN A 338 15.40 -19.21 27.09
N GLY A 339 14.06 -19.24 27.19
CA GLY A 339 13.35 -19.91 28.27
C GLY A 339 13.26 -19.15 29.59
N GLN A 340 13.49 -17.83 29.60
CA GLN A 340 13.28 -16.99 30.79
C GLN A 340 11.80 -16.99 31.24
N GLU A 341 11.55 -16.67 32.52
CA GLU A 341 10.22 -16.75 33.13
C GLU A 341 9.19 -15.87 32.41
N GLU A 342 9.60 -14.69 31.95
CA GLU A 342 8.75 -13.68 31.28
C GLU A 342 8.23 -14.19 29.92
N PHE A 343 8.87 -15.23 29.36
CA PHE A 343 8.46 -15.87 28.10
C PHE A 343 7.65 -17.16 28.28
N LYS A 344 7.30 -17.54 29.52
CA LYS A 344 6.41 -18.67 29.77
C LYS A 344 4.96 -18.34 29.40
N ARG A 345 4.12 -19.37 29.34
CA ARG A 345 2.69 -19.23 29.07
C ARG A 345 2.02 -18.31 30.11
N PRO A 346 1.34 -17.22 29.69
CA PRO A 346 0.60 -16.36 30.60
C PRO A 346 -0.43 -17.12 31.42
N ARG A 347 -0.31 -17.04 32.74
CA ARG A 347 -1.30 -17.58 33.70
C ARG A 347 -2.35 -16.54 34.06
N GLN A 348 -1.92 -15.28 34.15
CA GLN A 348 -2.73 -14.10 34.41
C GLN A 348 -3.02 -13.34 33.11
N ARG A 349 -3.55 -12.11 33.18
CA ARG A 349 -3.86 -11.30 31.98
C ARG A 349 -2.62 -11.07 31.10
N GLU A 350 -1.48 -10.86 31.74
CA GLU A 350 -0.18 -10.59 31.12
C GLU A 350 0.95 -11.15 31.99
N ASN A 351 2.13 -11.33 31.40
CA ASN A 351 3.34 -11.64 32.15
C ASN A 351 3.98 -10.36 32.69
N GLU A 352 4.64 -10.47 33.83
CA GLU A 352 5.47 -9.41 34.42
C GLU A 352 6.83 -9.29 33.72
#